data_AF-A0A2M8F1F9-F1
#
_entry.id   AF-A0A2M8F1F9-F1
#
_cell.length_a   1.000
_cell.length_b   1.000
_cell.length_c   1.000
_cell.angle_alpha   90.00
_cell.angle_beta   90.00
_cell.angle_gamma   90.00
#
_symmetry.space_group_name_H-M   'P 1'
#
loop_
_entity.id
_entity.type
_entity.pdbx_description
1 polymer ?
#
loop_
_entity_poly.entity_id
_entity_poly.type
_entity_poly.pdbx_seq_one_letter_code
_entity_poly.pdbx_strand_id
1 'polypeptide(L)'
;EKSVIYDNLAKIFPEVKFIETDPKLDQSGDVDYLGCVDDDKAFGIQIKPVTAKANFGNYSISQRMKGSFKKFKNKFGGEVFIVFSIKEQIQNKEIIEDIRKEIKRLIRK
;
A
#
# COMPACT_ATOMS: atom_id res chain seq x y z
N GLU A 1 8.88 13.66 -1.20
CA GLU A 1 8.87 12.29 -1.75
C GLU A 1 7.56 11.51 -1.53
N LYS A 2 7.09 11.24 -0.30
CA LYS A 2 5.90 10.38 -0.08
C LYS A 2 4.60 10.95 -0.66
N SER A 3 4.37 12.26 -0.54
CA SER A 3 3.16 12.93 -1.06
C SER A 3 3.03 12.88 -2.59
N VAL A 4 4.15 12.87 -3.34
CA VAL A 4 4.12 12.81 -4.82
C VAL A 4 3.67 11.42 -5.30
N ILE A 5 4.13 10.36 -4.62
CA ILE A 5 3.71 8.99 -4.92
C ILE A 5 2.23 8.81 -4.60
N TYR A 6 1.77 9.37 -3.48
CA TYR A 6 0.37 9.42 -3.11
C TYR A 6 -0.47 10.09 -4.21
N ASP A 7 -0.09 11.29 -4.67
CA ASP A 7 -0.85 12.01 -5.70
C ASP A 7 -0.94 11.22 -7.00
N ASN A 8 0.12 10.50 -7.36
CA ASN A 8 0.11 9.62 -8.53
C ASN A 8 -0.89 8.46 -8.34
N LEU A 9 -0.92 7.82 -7.17
CA LEU A 9 -1.87 6.75 -6.88
C LEU A 9 -3.32 7.26 -6.84
N ALA A 10 -3.57 8.42 -6.22
CA ALA A 10 -4.89 9.05 -6.17
C ALA A 10 -5.40 9.44 -7.56
N LYS A 11 -4.52 9.89 -8.47
CA LYS A 11 -4.87 10.14 -9.88
C LYS A 11 -5.21 8.87 -10.64
N ILE A 12 -4.56 7.75 -10.34
CA ILE A 12 -4.83 6.46 -10.98
C ILE A 12 -6.14 5.85 -10.47
N PHE A 13 -6.41 6.01 -9.17
CA PHE A 13 -7.59 5.45 -8.49
C PHE A 13 -8.41 6.58 -7.85
N PRO A 14 -9.12 7.40 -8.65
CA PRO A 14 -9.94 8.49 -8.12
C PRO A 14 -11.16 7.98 -7.33
N GLU A 15 -11.52 6.71 -7.51
CA GLU A 15 -12.59 6.01 -6.80
C GLU A 15 -12.19 5.59 -5.37
N VAL A 16 -10.89 5.65 -5.04
CA VAL A 16 -10.37 5.25 -3.74
C VAL A 16 -9.98 6.48 -2.93
N LYS A 17 -10.42 6.52 -1.68
CA LYS A 17 -10.04 7.57 -0.75
C LYS A 17 -8.78 7.16 0.00
N PHE A 18 -7.65 7.74 -0.39
CA PHE A 18 -6.40 7.51 0.30
C PHE A 18 -6.29 8.40 1.54
N ILE A 19 -5.91 7.82 2.68
CA ILE A 19 -5.77 8.50 3.97
C ILE A 19 -4.41 8.14 4.54
N GLU A 20 -3.64 9.13 4.96
CA GLU A 20 -2.35 8.90 5.64
C GLU A 20 -2.61 8.27 7.02
N THR A 21 -1.82 7.26 7.39
CA THR A 21 -1.98 6.62 8.70
C THR A 21 -1.46 7.55 9.80
N ASP A 22 -2.15 7.56 10.94
CA ASP A 22 -1.70 8.31 12.11
C ASP A 22 -0.37 7.70 12.60
N PRO A 23 0.62 8.51 13.05
CA PRO A 23 1.93 8.03 13.53
C PRO A 23 1.84 6.95 14.63
N LYS A 24 0.72 6.83 15.34
CA LYS A 24 0.49 5.74 16.31
C LYS A 24 0.26 4.37 15.66
N LEU A 25 -0.35 4.33 14.47
CA LEU A 25 -0.52 3.11 13.66
C LEU A 25 0.78 2.77 12.91
N ASP A 26 1.52 3.79 12.48
CA ASP A 26 2.83 3.69 11.83
C ASP A 26 3.85 2.93 12.71
N GLN A 27 3.81 3.17 14.03
CA GLN A 27 4.68 2.54 15.01
C GLN A 27 4.47 1.01 15.20
N SER A 28 3.35 0.44 14.72
CA SER A 28 3.04 -0.99 14.82
C SER A 28 2.79 -1.69 13.47
N GLY A 29 2.62 -0.94 12.39
CA GLY A 29 1.93 -1.41 11.19
C GLY A 29 2.78 -1.63 9.95
N ASP A 30 3.91 -0.94 9.77
CA ASP A 30 4.61 -0.90 8.47
C ASP A 30 3.66 -0.45 7.32
N VAL A 31 2.68 0.43 7.60
CA VAL A 31 1.71 0.96 6.61
C VAL A 31 1.72 2.48 6.67
N ASP A 32 2.12 3.12 5.57
CA ASP A 32 2.18 4.59 5.45
C ASP A 32 0.82 5.20 5.06
N TYR A 33 0.05 4.53 4.19
CA TYR A 33 -1.24 5.03 3.70
C TYR A 33 -2.31 3.94 3.67
N LEU A 34 -3.57 4.36 3.75
CA LEU A 34 -4.76 3.52 3.65
C LEU A 34 -5.56 3.94 2.42
N GLY A 35 -5.78 3.03 1.49
CA GLY A 35 -6.74 3.21 0.40
C GLY A 35 -8.11 2.69 0.82
N CYS A 36 -8.98 3.55 1.30
CA CYS A 36 -10.38 3.20 1.59
C CYS A 36 -11.14 3.09 0.26
N VAL A 37 -11.62 1.90 -0.03
CA VAL A 37 -12.42 1.61 -1.24
C VAL A 37 -13.92 1.67 -0.95
N ASP A 38 -14.30 1.51 0.32
CA ASP A 38 -15.67 1.46 0.82
C ASP A 38 -15.70 1.95 2.28
N ASP A 39 -16.88 2.03 2.90
CA ASP A 39 -17.04 2.52 4.28
C ASP A 39 -16.27 1.66 5.31
N ASP A 40 -16.28 0.32 5.14
CA ASP A 40 -15.59 -0.63 6.03
C ASP A 40 -14.38 -1.33 5.37
N LYS A 41 -14.15 -1.10 4.08
CA LYS A 41 -13.09 -1.78 3.32
C LYS A 41 -11.97 -0.83 2.96
N ALA A 42 -10.76 -1.22 3.34
CA ALA A 42 -9.54 -0.50 2.99
C ALA A 42 -8.41 -1.47 2.70
N PHE A 43 -7.49 -1.04 1.85
CA PHE A 43 -6.20 -1.68 1.62
C PHE A 43 -5.07 -0.81 2.17
N GLY A 44 -3.95 -1.41 2.54
CA GLY A 44 -2.78 -0.68 3.04
C GLY A 44 -1.76 -0.44 1.93
N ILE A 45 -1.02 0.66 2.03
CA ILE A 45 0.12 0.95 1.17
C ILE A 45 1.33 1.27 2.05
N GLN A 46 2.43 0.59 1.77
CA GLN A 46 3.73 0.86 2.36
C GLN A 46 4.65 1.44 1.28
N ILE A 47 5.20 2.63 1.48
CA ILE A 47 6.09 3.28 0.51
C ILE A 47 7.53 3.16 1.00
N LYS A 48 8.34 2.39 0.27
CA LYS A 48 9.78 2.30 0.53
C LYS A 48 10.57 3.04 -0.54
N PRO A 49 11.30 4.12 -0.19
CA PRO A 49 12.25 4.70 -1.10
C PRO A 49 13.39 3.69 -1.31
N VAL A 50 13.60 3.31 -2.55
CA VAL A 50 14.69 2.41 -2.92
C VAL A 50 15.68 3.15 -3.81
N THR A 51 16.96 2.90 -3.58
CA THR A 51 17.98 3.25 -4.58
C THR A 51 17.94 2.21 -5.69
N ALA A 52 18.28 2.55 -6.94
CA ALA A 52 18.24 1.66 -8.10
C ALA A 52 19.00 0.31 -7.95
N LYS A 53 19.78 0.14 -6.88
CA LYS A 53 20.46 -1.11 -6.48
C LYS A 53 19.68 -2.00 -5.50
N ALA A 54 18.52 -1.59 -5.00
CA ALA A 54 17.74 -2.42 -4.10
C ALA A 54 17.21 -3.62 -4.89
N ASN A 55 17.69 -4.82 -4.58
CA ASN A 55 17.22 -6.06 -5.17
C ASN A 55 15.76 -6.29 -4.75
N PHE A 56 14.82 -5.81 -5.56
CA PHE A 56 13.37 -6.02 -5.43
C PHE A 56 13.03 -7.51 -5.19
N GLY A 57 13.83 -8.43 -5.74
CA GLY A 57 13.63 -9.88 -5.62
C GLY A 57 14.05 -10.52 -4.29
N ASN A 58 14.81 -9.84 -3.42
CA ASN A 58 15.27 -10.39 -2.14
C ASN A 58 14.56 -9.78 -0.92
N TYR A 59 13.49 -9.03 -1.13
CA TYR A 59 12.70 -8.47 -0.05
C TYR A 59 11.92 -9.58 0.69
N SER A 60 12.57 -10.19 1.67
CA SER A 60 11.95 -11.16 2.56
C SER A 60 10.99 -10.42 3.48
N ILE A 61 9.69 -10.51 3.20
CA ILE A 61 8.63 -10.03 4.10
C ILE A 61 8.87 -10.67 5.47
N SER A 62 9.26 -9.84 6.44
CA SER A 62 9.58 -10.31 7.79
C SER A 62 8.33 -10.94 8.42
N GLN A 63 8.52 -11.85 9.38
CA GLN A 63 7.43 -12.45 10.16
C GLN A 63 6.50 -11.38 10.76
N ARG A 64 7.07 -10.24 11.17
CA ARG A 64 6.32 -9.09 11.69
C ARG A 64 5.43 -8.44 10.63
N MET A 65 5.96 -8.18 9.43
CA MET A 65 5.17 -7.64 8.32
C MET A 65 4.06 -8.59 7.89
N LYS A 66 4.32 -9.90 7.80
CA LYS A 66 3.27 -10.89 7.53
C LYS A 66 2.17 -10.86 8.59
N GLY A 67 2.55 -10.71 9.86
CA GLY A 67 1.63 -10.54 10.97
C GLY A 67 0.78 -9.27 10.83
N SER A 68 1.40 -8.14 10.47
CA SER A 68 0.71 -6.88 10.23
C SER A 68 -0.27 -7.00 9.06
N PHE A 69 0.16 -7.55 7.93
CA PHE A 69 -0.68 -7.71 6.73
C PHE A 69 -1.88 -8.60 7.03
N LYS A 70 -1.69 -9.68 7.80
CA LYS A 70 -2.77 -10.57 8.21
C LYS A 70 -3.76 -9.88 9.16
N LYS A 71 -3.27 -9.09 10.12
CA LYS A 71 -4.12 -8.29 11.01
C LYS A 71 -4.90 -7.25 10.23
N PHE A 72 -4.26 -6.59 9.28
CA PHE A 72 -4.86 -5.58 8.42
C PHE A 72 -5.98 -6.19 7.56
N LYS A 73 -5.69 -7.29 6.87
CA LYS A 73 -6.69 -8.06 6.11
C LYS A 73 -7.85 -8.54 6.97
N ASN A 74 -7.61 -8.90 8.23
CA ASN A 74 -8.68 -9.31 9.13
C ASN A 74 -9.51 -8.12 9.65
N LYS A 75 -8.93 -6.92 9.72
CA LYS A 75 -9.58 -5.71 10.22
C LYS A 75 -10.37 -4.98 9.14
N PHE A 76 -9.81 -4.84 7.93
CA PHE A 76 -10.36 -4.05 6.82
C PHE A 76 -10.71 -4.90 5.59
N GLY A 77 -10.38 -6.19 5.57
CA GLY A 77 -10.63 -7.08 4.42
C GLY A 77 -9.64 -6.97 3.26
N GLY A 78 -8.89 -5.88 3.17
CA GLY A 78 -7.92 -5.61 2.10
C GLY A 78 -6.49 -6.02 2.44
N GLU A 79 -5.68 -6.19 1.40
CA GLU A 79 -4.26 -6.50 1.51
C GLU A 79 -3.39 -5.24 1.63
N VAL A 80 -2.11 -5.44 1.98
CA VAL A 80 -1.13 -4.36 2.08
C VAL A 80 -0.15 -4.48 0.93
N PHE A 81 0.01 -3.40 0.17
CA PHE A 81 0.87 -3.34 -1.00
C PHE A 81 2.13 -2.54 -0.70
N ILE A 82 3.27 -3.02 -1.18
CA ILE A 82 4.55 -2.35 -1.01
C ILE A 82 4.85 -1.62 -2.30
N VAL A 83 4.93 -0.29 -2.25
CA VAL A 83 5.26 0.58 -3.37
C VAL A 83 6.71 1.02 -3.23
N PHE A 84 7.46 0.82 -4.29
CA PHE A 84 8.87 1.18 -4.35
C PHE A 84 9.02 2.47 -5.14
N SER A 85 9.53 3.50 -4.48
CA SER A 85 9.78 4.79 -5.10
C SER A 85 11.28 5.02 -5.34
N ILE A 86 11.64 5.48 -6.54
CA ILE A 86 12.99 5.94 -6.88
C ILE A 86 12.87 7.35 -7.43
N LYS A 87 13.49 8.34 -6.77
CA LYS A 87 13.39 9.75 -7.17
C LYS A 87 11.95 10.16 -7.45
N GLU A 88 11.05 9.86 -6.51
CA GLU A 88 9.63 10.24 -6.60
C GLU A 88 8.82 9.58 -7.72
N GLN A 89 9.36 8.53 -8.36
CA GLN A 89 8.65 7.71 -9.34
C GLN A 89 8.41 6.30 -8.83
N ILE A 90 7.19 5.79 -9.05
CA ILE A 90 6.83 4.39 -8.78
C ILE A 90 7.55 3.51 -9.79
N GLN A 91 8.44 2.63 -9.32
CA GLN A 91 9.12 1.68 -10.19
C GLN A 91 8.35 0.38 -10.38
N ASN A 92 7.68 -0.11 -9.33
CA ASN A 92 6.94 -1.36 -9.39
C ASN A 92 5.54 -1.16 -9.97
N LYS A 93 5.46 -0.87 -11.26
CA LYS A 93 4.17 -0.67 -11.95
C LYS A 93 3.23 -1.88 -11.84
N GLU A 94 3.76 -3.09 -11.69
CA GLU A 94 2.98 -4.32 -11.46
C GLU A 94 2.10 -4.24 -10.21
N ILE A 95 2.56 -3.53 -9.16
CA ILE A 95 1.78 -3.35 -7.92
C ILE A 95 0.49 -2.57 -8.17
N ILE A 96 0.48 -1.68 -9.17
CA ILE A 96 -0.69 -0.88 -9.52
C ILE A 96 -1.78 -1.80 -10.06
N GLU A 97 -1.42 -2.81 -10.87
CA GLU A 97 -2.38 -3.80 -11.34
C GLU A 97 -2.91 -4.69 -10.22
N ASP A 98 -2.06 -5.09 -9.28
CA ASP A 98 -2.47 -5.89 -8.13
C ASP A 98 -3.40 -5.10 -7.19
N ILE A 99 -3.07 -3.84 -6.90
CA ILE A 99 -3.96 -2.91 -6.17
C ILE A 99 -5.29 -2.80 -6.90
N ARG A 100 -5.28 -2.65 -8.22
CA ARG A 100 -6.52 -2.55 -9.01
C ARG A 100 -7.37 -3.82 -8.93
N LYS A 101 -6.76 -5.00 -8.99
CA LYS A 101 -7.45 -6.28 -8.81
C LYS A 101 -8.03 -6.39 -7.41
N GLU A 102 -7.30 -5.93 -6.40
CA GLU A 102 -7.74 -5.96 -5.02
C GLU A 102 -8.89 -5.00 -4.75
N ILE A 103 -8.82 -3.77 -5.24
CA ILE A 103 -9.93 -2.81 -5.21
C ILE A 103 -11.17 -3.45 -5.83
N LYS A 104 -11.04 -4.04 -7.03
CA LYS A 104 -12.16 -4.75 -7.67
C LYS A 104 -12.69 -5.91 -6.84
N ARG A 105 -11.83 -6.67 -6.16
CA ARG A 105 -12.22 -7.77 -5.27
C ARG A 105 -13.00 -7.25 -4.06
N LEU A 106 -12.55 -6.14 -3.48
CA LEU A 106 -13.19 -5.51 -2.33
C LEU A 106 -14.54 -4.90 -2.70
N ILE A 107 -14.65 -4.22 -3.85
CA ILE A 107 -15.92 -3.66 -4.34
C ILE A 107 -16.93 -4.76 -4.67
N ARG A 108 -16.50 -5.89 -5.24
CA ARG A 108 -17.40 -6.99 -5.63
C ARG A 108 -17.93 -7.84 -4.46
N LYS A 109 -17.37 -7.69 -3.27
CA LYS A 109 -17.71 -8.49 -2.09
C LYS A 109 -18.81 -7.84 -1.27
#